data_AF-A0A423GDC1-F1
#
_entry.id   AF-A0A423GDC1-F1
#
_cell.length_a   1.000
_cell.length_b   1.000
_cell.length_c   1.000
_cell.angle_alpha   90.00
_cell.angle_beta   90.00
_cell.angle_gamma   90.00
#
_symmetry.space_group_name_H-M   'P 1'
#
loop_
_entity.id
_entity.type
_entity.pdbx_description
1 polymer ?
#
loop_
_entity_poly.entity_id
_entity_poly.type
_entity_poly.pdbx_seq_one_letter_code
_entity_poly.pdbx_strand_id
1 'polypeptide(L)'
;MKGFGVIAIVVGICWLTFALNMDVSVATGAGGRVNNLGLMADRQIHTIVGGLIALAGLLMILLGGRSVPAHPKADADSRPCPLCAETIKNAAIKCKHCGADIEPIKQPRLKQGWVASTTCRDETERDRTIDAITTAGLPVVPMIGLAVGAGPYETKEEAKQALITMRDGPRLFSEIVYRDSVSGKFPPISD
;
A
#
# COMPACT_ATOMS: atom_id res chain seq x y z
N MET A 1 2.68 -13.99 2.30
CA MET A 1 2.69 -15.45 2.08
C MET A 1 3.68 -16.18 2.99
N LYS A 2 4.88 -15.64 3.26
CA LYS A 2 5.87 -16.29 4.13
C LYS A 2 5.37 -16.60 5.55
N GLY A 3 4.61 -15.70 6.19
CA GLY A 3 4.02 -15.93 7.53
C GLY A 3 3.04 -17.11 7.57
N PHE A 4 2.14 -17.21 6.60
CA PHE A 4 1.22 -18.35 6.47
C PHE A 4 1.98 -19.67 6.18
N GLY A 5 3.05 -19.62 5.38
CA GLY A 5 3.90 -20.78 5.13
C GLY A 5 4.59 -21.31 6.39
N VAL A 6 5.08 -20.42 7.26
CA VAL A 6 5.67 -20.80 8.56
C VAL A 6 4.63 -21.48 9.46
N ILE A 7 3.42 -20.94 9.55
CA ILE A 7 2.33 -21.54 10.34
C ILE A 7 1.99 -22.94 9.81
N ALA A 8 1.87 -23.09 8.49
CA ALA A 8 1.58 -24.39 7.87
C ALA A 8 2.67 -25.44 8.16
N ILE A 9 3.95 -25.05 8.14
CA ILE A 9 5.05 -25.94 8.52
C ILE A 9 4.93 -26.39 9.98
N VAL A 10 4.67 -25.47 10.91
CA VAL A 10 4.52 -25.80 12.33
C VAL A 10 3.37 -26.78 12.53
N VAL A 11 2.21 -26.52 11.92
CA VAL A 11 1.05 -27.42 11.99
C VAL A 11 1.37 -28.79 11.40
N GLY A 12 2.02 -28.85 10.23
CA GLY A 12 2.43 -30.10 9.59
C GLY A 12 3.40 -30.92 10.43
N ILE A 13 4.40 -30.29 11.07
CA ILE A 13 5.36 -30.95 11.96
C ILE A 13 4.67 -31.50 13.23
N CYS A 14 3.76 -30.72 13.82
CA CYS A 14 2.97 -31.19 14.96
C CYS A 14 2.11 -32.41 14.58
N TRP A 15 1.48 -32.38 13.40
CA TRP A 15 0.67 -33.49 12.89
C TRP A 15 1.50 -34.75 12.60
N LEU A 16 2.71 -34.59 12.05
CA LEU A 16 3.65 -35.70 11.82
C LEU A 16 4.10 -36.34 13.14
N THR A 17 4.40 -35.52 14.16
CA THR A 17 4.76 -36.03 15.49
C THR A 17 3.61 -36.85 16.09
N PHE A 18 2.37 -36.38 15.95
CA PHE A 18 1.17 -37.14 16.36
C PHE A 18 1.06 -38.48 15.60
N ALA A 19 1.13 -38.45 14.27
CA ALA A 19 1.01 -39.65 13.44
C ALA A 19 2.11 -40.69 13.75
N LEU A 20 3.35 -40.24 13.98
CA LEU A 20 4.46 -41.12 14.32
C LEU A 20 4.33 -41.76 15.70
N ASN A 21 3.55 -41.16 16.61
CA ASN A 21 3.31 -41.68 17.95
C ASN A 21 2.12 -42.68 18.01
N MET A 22 1.35 -42.84 16.93
CA MET A 22 0.21 -43.75 16.90
C MET A 22 0.65 -45.22 17.04
N ASP A 23 0.05 -45.92 18.01
CA ASP A 23 0.20 -47.36 18.19
C ASP A 23 -0.56 -48.11 17.10
N VAL A 24 0.17 -48.90 16.32
CA VAL A 24 -0.37 -49.67 15.19
C VAL A 24 -0.66 -51.12 15.54
N SER A 25 -0.54 -51.49 16.81
CA SER A 25 -0.66 -52.87 17.26
C SER A 25 -1.89 -53.09 18.14
N VAL A 26 -2.40 -54.32 18.15
CA VAL A 26 -3.52 -54.73 19.00
C VAL A 26 -3.11 -55.97 19.79
N ALA A 27 -3.56 -56.06 21.03
CA ALA A 27 -3.29 -57.22 21.88
C ALA A 27 -4.01 -58.47 21.36
N THR A 28 -3.32 -59.60 21.37
CA THR A 28 -3.88 -60.92 21.07
C THR A 28 -4.24 -61.65 22.36
N GLY A 29 -5.23 -62.54 22.30
CA GLY A 29 -5.67 -63.33 23.46
C GLY A 29 -4.59 -64.25 24.06
N ALA A 30 -3.47 -64.45 23.36
CA ALA A 30 -2.32 -65.24 23.80
C ALA A 30 -1.22 -64.39 24.47
N GLY A 31 -1.50 -63.13 24.83
CA GLY A 31 -0.55 -62.24 25.52
C GLY A 31 0.48 -61.55 24.60
N GLY A 32 0.36 -61.70 23.29
CA GLY A 32 1.20 -61.04 22.30
C GLY A 32 0.56 -59.74 21.76
N ARG A 33 1.33 -58.98 20.96
CA ARG A 33 0.80 -57.88 20.16
C ARG A 33 1.11 -58.15 18.71
N VAL A 34 0.13 -57.89 17.83
CA VAL A 34 0.31 -58.01 16.38
C VAL A 34 0.01 -56.67 15.75
N ASN A 35 0.73 -56.34 14.67
CA ASN A 35 0.48 -55.12 13.92
C ASN A 35 -0.82 -55.27 13.15
N ASN A 36 -1.71 -54.31 13.37
CA ASN A 36 -2.98 -54.25 12.68
C ASN A 36 -2.79 -53.48 11.37
N LEU A 37 -3.10 -54.13 10.24
CA LEU A 37 -2.97 -53.53 8.92
C LEU A 37 -3.81 -52.26 8.75
N GLY A 38 -4.99 -52.21 9.38
CA GLY A 38 -5.87 -51.05 9.37
C GLY A 38 -5.31 -49.87 10.17
N LEU A 39 -4.80 -50.12 11.38
CA LEU A 39 -4.14 -49.07 12.19
C LEU A 39 -2.84 -48.58 11.54
N MET A 40 -2.13 -49.47 10.85
CA MET A 40 -0.94 -49.11 10.09
C MET A 40 -1.29 -48.26 8.86
N ALA A 41 -2.38 -48.58 8.15
CA ALA A 41 -2.91 -47.77 7.06
C ALA A 41 -3.40 -46.39 7.56
N ASP A 42 -4.05 -46.35 8.71
CA ASP A 42 -4.51 -45.10 9.33
C ASP A 42 -3.33 -44.18 9.71
N ARG A 43 -2.29 -44.75 10.33
CA ARG A 43 -1.03 -44.04 10.58
C ARG A 43 -0.39 -43.52 9.29
N GLN A 44 -0.41 -44.31 8.20
CA GLN A 44 0.08 -43.87 6.90
C GLN A 44 -0.72 -42.69 6.34
N ILE A 45 -2.05 -42.70 6.42
CA ILE A 45 -2.90 -41.59 5.97
C ILE A 45 -2.55 -40.32 6.74
N HIS A 46 -2.47 -40.37 8.07
CA HIS A 46 -2.09 -39.21 8.88
C HIS A 46 -0.67 -38.70 8.58
N THR A 47 0.26 -39.62 8.32
CA THR A 47 1.64 -39.28 7.94
C THR A 47 1.68 -38.57 6.57
N ILE A 48 0.90 -39.05 5.60
CA ILE A 48 0.79 -38.44 4.26
C ILE A 48 0.19 -37.04 4.36
N VAL A 49 -0.90 -36.88 5.13
CA VAL A 49 -1.56 -35.58 5.33
C VAL A 49 -0.61 -34.57 5.99
N GLY A 50 0.06 -34.96 7.08
CA GLY A 50 1.03 -34.09 7.75
C GLY A 50 2.21 -33.71 6.84
N GLY A 51 2.69 -34.66 6.03
CA GLY A 51 3.74 -34.43 5.04
C GLY A 51 3.32 -33.45 3.94
N LEU A 52 2.10 -33.58 3.41
CA LEU A 52 1.57 -32.66 2.40
C LEU A 52 1.40 -31.23 2.94
N ILE A 53 0.93 -31.09 4.18
CA ILE A 53 0.79 -29.77 4.84
C ILE A 53 2.16 -29.11 5.01
N ALA A 54 3.15 -29.85 5.51
CA ALA A 54 4.52 -29.35 5.68
C ALA A 54 5.16 -28.97 4.34
N LEU A 55 5.00 -29.82 3.31
CA LEU A 55 5.49 -29.57 1.96
C LEU A 55 4.83 -28.33 1.34
N ALA A 56 3.52 -28.17 1.48
CA ALA A 56 2.81 -26.98 1.01
C ALA A 56 3.31 -25.71 1.70
N GLY A 57 3.51 -25.75 3.02
CA GLY A 57 4.10 -24.65 3.77
C GLY A 57 5.52 -24.29 3.28
N LEU A 58 6.36 -25.29 3.02
CA LEU A 58 7.70 -25.12 2.46
C LEU A 58 7.65 -24.49 1.06
N LEU A 59 6.78 -24.98 0.18
CA LEU A 59 6.57 -24.43 -1.16
C LEU A 59 6.10 -22.98 -1.09
N MET A 60 5.21 -22.61 -0.17
CA MET A 60 4.77 -21.23 0.02
C MET A 60 5.91 -20.30 0.47
N ILE A 61 6.91 -20.80 1.21
CA ILE A 61 8.09 -20.03 1.61
C ILE A 61 9.05 -19.87 0.43
N LEU A 62 9.34 -20.96 -0.28
CA LEU A 62 10.29 -21.00 -1.40
C LEU A 62 9.77 -20.24 -2.64
N LEU A 63 8.50 -20.48 -3.01
CA LEU A 63 7.85 -19.86 -4.17
C LEU A 63 7.16 -18.53 -3.81
N GLY A 64 6.97 -18.23 -2.52
CA GLY A 64 6.42 -16.95 -2.07
C GLY A 64 7.37 -15.75 -2.18
N GLY A 65 8.46 -15.92 -2.93
CA GLY A 65 9.46 -14.93 -3.28
C GLY A 65 9.07 -14.07 -4.48
N ARG A 66 7.91 -13.42 -4.39
CA ARG A 66 7.65 -12.15 -5.07
C ARG A 66 6.53 -11.49 -4.30
N SER A 67 6.90 -10.76 -3.24
CA SER A 67 6.20 -9.52 -3.02
C SER A 67 6.19 -8.82 -4.37
N VAL A 68 5.01 -8.67 -4.98
CA VAL A 68 4.78 -7.50 -5.82
C VAL A 68 5.39 -6.37 -5.00
N PRO A 69 6.47 -5.72 -5.44
CA PRO A 69 6.84 -4.48 -4.78
C PRO A 69 5.54 -3.69 -4.82
N ALA A 70 4.95 -3.42 -3.64
CA ALA A 70 3.98 -2.35 -3.51
C ALA A 70 4.57 -1.22 -4.34
N HIS A 71 3.86 -0.85 -5.41
CA HIS A 71 4.35 -0.12 -6.57
C HIS A 71 5.77 0.41 -6.36
N PRO A 72 6.78 0.12 -7.21
CA PRO A 72 7.88 1.08 -7.24
C PRO A 72 7.17 2.42 -7.42
N LYS A 73 7.30 3.29 -6.42
CA LYS A 73 7.12 4.70 -6.62
C LYS A 73 8.08 4.95 -7.77
N ALA A 74 7.56 4.85 -9.00
CA ALA A 74 8.01 5.71 -10.06
C ALA A 74 7.85 7.04 -9.37
N ASP A 75 8.98 7.56 -8.88
CA ASP A 75 9.04 8.82 -8.22
C ASP A 75 8.39 9.76 -9.23
N ALA A 76 7.12 10.11 -8.97
CA ALA A 76 6.25 10.76 -9.95
C ALA A 76 6.78 12.16 -10.27
N ASP A 77 7.79 12.58 -9.52
CA ASP A 77 8.61 13.75 -9.69
C ASP A 77 9.92 13.48 -10.45
N SER A 78 10.11 12.33 -11.10
CA SER A 78 11.35 12.02 -11.83
C SER A 78 11.09 11.68 -13.29
N ARG A 79 12.01 12.12 -14.15
CA ARG A 79 12.04 11.83 -15.59
C ARG A 79 13.49 11.68 -16.07
N PRO A 80 13.73 11.02 -17.21
CA PRO A 80 15.04 11.04 -17.83
C PRO A 80 15.35 12.42 -18.42
N CYS A 81 16.60 12.85 -18.28
CA CYS A 81 17.13 14.01 -18.98
C CYS A 81 17.05 13.81 -20.50
N PRO A 82 16.55 14.78 -21.29
CA PRO A 82 16.44 14.63 -22.74
C PRO A 82 17.79 14.59 -23.47
N LEU A 83 18.88 15.05 -22.83
CA LEU A 83 20.22 15.06 -23.43
C LEU A 83 21.07 13.84 -23.06
N CYS A 84 21.06 13.42 -21.80
CA CYS A 84 21.96 12.36 -21.32
C CYS A 84 21.25 11.15 -20.70
N ALA A 85 19.91 11.13 -20.71
CA ALA A 85 19.06 10.08 -20.15
C ALA A 85 19.21 9.83 -18.63
N GLU A 86 20.06 10.58 -17.92
CA GLU A 86 20.19 10.49 -16.48
C GLU A 86 18.89 10.91 -15.78
N THR A 87 18.58 10.28 -14.65
CA THR A 87 17.37 10.59 -13.87
C THR A 87 17.46 11.99 -13.26
N ILE A 88 16.52 12.85 -13.62
CA ILE A 88 16.35 14.22 -13.10
C ILE A 88 14.97 14.39 -12.50
N LYS A 89 14.80 15.43 -11.66
CA LYS A 89 13.46 15.80 -11.19
C LYS A 89 12.64 16.46 -12.30
N ASN A 90 11.32 16.38 -12.24
CA ASN A 90 10.43 17.09 -13.16
C ASN A 90 10.63 18.60 -13.06
N ALA A 91 10.89 19.11 -11.85
CA ALA A 91 11.22 20.52 -11.61
C ALA A 91 12.69 20.91 -11.93
N ALA A 92 13.53 20.00 -12.45
CA ALA A 92 14.94 20.31 -12.68
C ALA A 92 15.11 21.28 -13.84
N ILE A 93 15.66 22.46 -13.55
CA ILE A 93 16.04 23.48 -14.56
C ILE A 93 17.44 23.24 -15.14
N LYS A 94 18.26 22.42 -14.48
CA LYS A 94 19.63 22.09 -14.89
C LYS A 94 19.99 20.66 -14.51
N CYS A 95 20.60 19.92 -15.44
CA CYS A 95 21.07 18.56 -15.15
C CYS A 95 22.40 18.59 -14.38
N LYS A 96 22.46 17.89 -13.25
CA LYS A 96 23.72 17.73 -12.47
C LYS A 96 24.80 16.91 -13.19
N HIS A 97 24.40 16.11 -14.18
CA HIS A 97 25.30 15.16 -14.85
C HIS A 97 25.90 15.75 -16.12
N CYS A 98 25.07 16.22 -17.05
CA CYS A 98 25.56 16.81 -18.31
C CYS A 98 25.65 18.35 -18.28
N GLY A 99 25.14 19.01 -17.25
CA GLY A 99 25.16 20.47 -17.13
C GLY A 99 24.19 21.22 -18.06
N ALA A 100 23.38 20.51 -18.85
CA ALA A 100 22.42 21.11 -19.75
C ALA A 100 21.29 21.84 -19.00
N ASP A 101 20.85 22.96 -19.56
CA ASP A 101 19.64 23.65 -19.12
C ASP A 101 18.41 22.91 -19.67
N ILE A 102 17.41 22.69 -18.82
CA ILE A 102 16.27 21.80 -19.09
C ILE A 102 15.00 22.53 -18.71
N GLU A 103 13.99 22.45 -19.57
CA GLU A 103 12.67 23.02 -19.29
C GLU A 103 11.97 22.20 -18.19
N PRO A 104 11.58 22.81 -17.04
CA PRO A 104 10.90 22.10 -15.97
C PRO A 104 9.48 21.72 -16.38
N ILE A 105 9.07 20.49 -16.08
CA ILE A 105 7.67 20.08 -16.17
C ILE A 105 6.99 20.41 -14.85
N LYS A 106 5.89 21.19 -14.91
CA LYS A 106 5.00 21.42 -13.77
C LYS A 106 4.45 20.07 -13.32
N GLN A 107 4.74 19.68 -12.07
CA GLN A 107 4.34 18.36 -11.56
C GLN A 107 2.83 18.14 -11.80
N PRO A 108 2.44 16.98 -12.35
CA PRO A 108 1.03 16.67 -12.49
C PRO A 108 0.38 16.66 -11.12
N ARG A 109 -0.74 17.38 -10.98
CA ARG A 109 -1.51 17.42 -9.74
C ARG A 109 -1.88 16.00 -9.37
N LEU A 110 -1.64 15.60 -8.13
CA LEU A 110 -2.11 14.31 -7.64
C LEU A 110 -3.60 14.18 -7.95
N LYS A 111 -4.04 13.06 -8.53
CA LYS A 111 -5.47 12.85 -8.84
C LYS A 111 -6.30 12.59 -7.59
N GLN A 112 -5.64 12.15 -6.51
CA GLN A 112 -6.23 11.81 -5.22
C GLN A 112 -5.24 12.10 -4.08
N GLY A 113 -5.76 12.34 -2.88
CA GLY A 113 -4.92 12.56 -1.69
C GLY A 113 -5.60 13.41 -0.62
N TRP A 114 -4.84 13.77 0.40
CA TRP A 114 -5.29 14.59 1.51
C TRP A 114 -5.38 16.06 1.12
N VAL A 115 -6.45 16.73 1.50
CA VAL A 115 -6.73 18.13 1.15
C VAL A 115 -7.08 18.88 2.43
N ALA A 116 -6.51 20.08 2.60
CA ALA A 116 -7.00 21.03 3.59
C ALA A 116 -8.17 21.80 2.96
N SER A 117 -9.40 21.41 3.30
CA SER A 117 -10.64 21.89 2.70
C SER A 117 -11.24 23.01 3.53
N THR A 118 -11.72 24.07 2.88
CA THR A 118 -12.49 25.14 3.49
C THR A 118 -13.81 25.32 2.74
N THR A 119 -14.88 25.61 3.47
CA THR A 119 -16.21 25.82 2.91
C THR A 119 -16.46 27.30 2.67
N CYS A 120 -16.92 27.64 1.47
CA CYS A 120 -17.27 29.02 1.10
C CYS A 120 -18.80 29.17 1.06
N ARG A 121 -19.31 30.34 1.44
CA ARG A 121 -20.74 30.64 1.48
C ARG A 121 -21.31 31.00 0.11
N ASP A 122 -20.52 31.72 -0.68
CA ASP A 122 -20.88 32.21 -2.00
C ASP A 122 -19.69 32.17 -2.98
N GLU A 123 -19.96 32.44 -4.26
CA GLU A 123 -18.93 32.42 -5.31
C GLU A 123 -17.86 33.50 -5.12
N THR A 124 -18.22 34.65 -4.54
CA THR A 124 -17.25 35.73 -4.30
C THR A 124 -16.26 35.35 -3.20
N GLU A 125 -16.72 34.67 -2.16
CA GLU A 125 -15.89 34.11 -1.11
C GLU A 125 -15.05 32.95 -1.63
N ARG A 126 -15.60 32.11 -2.51
CA ARG A 126 -14.86 31.04 -3.21
C ARG A 126 -13.67 31.60 -3.98
N ASP A 127 -13.90 32.62 -4.82
CA ASP A 127 -12.85 33.18 -5.67
C ASP A 127 -11.76 33.86 -4.84
N ARG A 128 -12.13 34.62 -3.78
CA ARG A 128 -11.16 35.17 -2.81
C ARG A 128 -10.36 34.08 -2.10
N THR A 129 -11.00 32.97 -1.77
CA THR A 129 -10.35 31.83 -1.11
C THR A 129 -9.35 31.16 -2.05
N ILE A 130 -9.69 31.00 -3.33
CA ILE A 130 -8.78 30.49 -4.37
C ILE A 130 -7.55 31.40 -4.48
N ASP A 131 -7.75 32.71 -4.55
CA ASP A 131 -6.66 33.69 -4.64
C ASP A 131 -5.78 33.67 -3.39
N ALA A 132 -6.38 33.55 -2.20
CA ALA A 132 -5.67 33.46 -0.93
C ALA A 132 -4.81 32.19 -0.82
N ILE A 133 -5.34 31.03 -1.19
CA ILE A 133 -4.60 29.76 -1.19
C ILE A 133 -3.47 29.81 -2.23
N THR A 134 -3.74 30.37 -3.42
CA THR A 134 -2.74 30.54 -4.48
C THR A 134 -1.61 31.48 -4.06
N THR A 135 -1.95 32.61 -3.42
CA THR A 135 -0.98 33.58 -2.88
C THR A 135 -0.12 32.98 -1.77
N ALA A 136 -0.69 32.05 -0.99
CA ALA A 136 0.06 31.27 0.00
C ALA A 136 0.98 30.20 -0.62
N GLY A 137 1.02 30.08 -1.96
CA GLY A 137 1.87 29.13 -2.69
C GLY A 137 1.38 27.70 -2.62
N LEU A 138 0.11 27.47 -2.25
CA LEU A 138 -0.47 26.14 -2.10
C LEU A 138 -1.23 25.73 -3.36
N PRO A 139 -1.19 24.44 -3.75
CA PRO A 139 -1.95 23.93 -4.89
C PRO A 139 -3.45 23.96 -4.59
N VAL A 140 -4.23 24.65 -5.41
CA VAL A 140 -5.69 24.74 -5.25
C VAL A 140 -6.40 23.58 -5.96
N VAL A 141 -7.38 22.99 -5.28
CA VAL A 141 -8.33 22.03 -5.85
C VAL A 141 -9.78 22.37 -5.52
N PRO A 142 -10.71 22.16 -6.47
CA PRO A 142 -12.14 22.27 -6.19
C PRO A 142 -12.62 21.09 -5.33
N MET A 143 -13.52 21.39 -4.38
CA MET A 143 -14.16 20.40 -3.51
C MET A 143 -15.67 20.34 -3.80
N ILE A 144 -16.45 19.70 -2.92
CA ILE A 144 -17.90 19.52 -3.12
C ILE A 144 -18.60 20.86 -2.92
N GLY A 145 -19.49 21.22 -3.86
CA GLY A 145 -20.24 22.48 -3.80
C GLY A 145 -19.34 23.69 -4.00
N LEU A 146 -19.40 24.65 -3.07
CA LEU A 146 -18.57 25.86 -3.08
C LEU A 146 -17.25 25.71 -2.31
N ALA A 147 -16.97 24.53 -1.76
CA ALA A 147 -15.74 24.31 -1.01
C ALA A 147 -14.51 24.30 -1.93
N VAL A 148 -13.39 24.77 -1.38
CA VAL A 148 -12.09 24.84 -2.04
C VAL A 148 -11.06 24.23 -1.08
N GLY A 149 -10.00 23.61 -1.60
CA GLY A 149 -8.95 23.12 -0.72
C GLY A 149 -7.55 23.27 -1.27
N ALA A 150 -6.58 23.20 -0.36
CA ALA A 150 -5.16 23.09 -0.68
C ALA A 150 -4.77 21.61 -0.77
N GLY A 151 -4.24 21.18 -1.91
CA GLY A 151 -3.81 19.81 -2.16
C GLY A 151 -4.03 19.35 -3.62
N PRO A 152 -4.20 18.03 -3.86
CA PRO A 152 -4.12 16.96 -2.87
C PRO A 152 -2.66 16.58 -2.57
N TYR A 153 -2.42 16.13 -1.34
CA TYR A 153 -1.13 15.72 -0.82
C TYR A 153 -1.08 14.20 -0.63
N GLU A 154 0.11 13.61 -0.72
CA GLU A 154 0.27 12.16 -0.55
C GLU A 154 0.03 11.78 0.93
N THR A 155 0.56 12.58 1.85
CA THR A 155 0.52 12.31 3.28
C THR A 155 -0.44 13.23 4.03
N LYS A 156 -1.01 12.73 5.14
CA LYS A 156 -1.86 13.52 6.03
C LYS A 156 -1.07 14.66 6.71
N GLU A 157 0.22 14.48 6.93
CA GLU A 157 1.09 15.48 7.56
C GLU A 157 1.35 16.68 6.63
N GLU A 158 1.54 16.45 5.33
CA GLU A 158 1.60 17.55 4.33
C GLU A 158 0.29 18.36 4.32
N ALA A 159 -0.87 17.68 4.35
CA ALA A 159 -2.15 18.36 4.42
C ALA A 159 -2.35 19.14 5.74
N LYS A 160 -1.85 18.63 6.87
CA LYS A 160 -1.83 19.39 8.14
C LYS A 160 -0.97 20.64 8.03
N GLN A 161 0.18 20.54 7.39
CA GLN A 161 1.06 21.70 7.20
C GLN A 161 0.37 22.76 6.34
N ALA A 162 -0.30 22.36 5.26
CA ALA A 162 -1.10 23.25 4.43
C ALA A 162 -2.26 23.89 5.22
N LEU A 163 -2.94 23.11 6.07
CA LEU A 163 -3.99 23.61 6.96
C LEU A 163 -3.45 24.67 7.93
N ILE A 164 -2.25 24.47 8.50
CA ILE A 164 -1.59 25.46 9.36
C ILE A 164 -1.30 26.74 8.56
N THR A 165 -0.76 26.62 7.34
CA THR A 165 -0.51 27.77 6.47
C THR A 165 -1.79 28.53 6.12
N MET A 166 -2.89 27.83 5.82
CA MET A 166 -4.20 28.44 5.57
C MET A 166 -4.79 29.13 6.81
N ARG A 167 -4.58 28.56 8.00
CA ARG A 167 -5.02 29.14 9.27
C ARG A 167 -4.22 30.37 9.67
N ASP A 168 -2.90 30.32 9.53
CA ASP A 168 -2.01 31.36 10.05
C ASP A 168 -1.83 32.51 9.04
N GLY A 169 -1.91 32.23 7.73
CA GLY A 169 -1.86 33.23 6.67
C GLY A 169 -3.23 33.90 6.43
N PRO A 170 -4.05 33.35 5.52
CA PRO A 170 -5.34 33.96 5.16
C PRO A 170 -6.44 33.79 6.22
N ARG A 171 -6.16 33.14 7.36
CA ARG A 171 -7.10 32.90 8.47
C ARG A 171 -8.36 32.14 8.05
N LEU A 172 -8.17 31.14 7.20
CA LEU A 172 -9.24 30.27 6.72
C LEU A 172 -9.49 29.13 7.71
N PHE A 173 -10.75 28.95 8.10
CA PHE A 173 -11.17 27.76 8.83
C PHE A 173 -11.22 26.57 7.87
N SER A 174 -10.35 25.59 8.11
CA SER A 174 -10.15 24.46 7.21
C SER A 174 -10.12 23.15 7.99
N GLU A 175 -10.53 22.07 7.34
CA GLU A 175 -10.49 20.70 7.86
C GLU A 175 -9.74 19.78 6.89
N ILE A 176 -9.30 18.62 7.39
CA ILE A 176 -8.55 17.66 6.57
C ILE A 176 -9.53 16.65 6.00
N VAL A 177 -9.59 16.59 4.67
CA VAL A 177 -10.45 15.68 3.92
C VAL A 177 -9.59 14.82 3.00
N TYR A 178 -9.85 13.51 2.96
CA TYR A 178 -9.27 12.65 1.92
C TYR A 178 -10.14 12.72 0.67
N ARG A 179 -9.56 13.18 -0.42
CA ARG A 179 -10.21 13.27 -1.74
C ARG A 179 -9.82 12.06 -2.56
N ASP A 180 -10.77 11.17 -2.77
CA ASP A 180 -10.61 10.01 -3.64
C ASP A 180 -11.06 10.34 -5.07
N SER A 181 -10.37 9.76 -6.05
CA SER A 181 -10.69 9.96 -7.48
C SER A 181 -11.72 8.94 -8.01
N VAL A 182 -12.05 7.92 -7.21
CA VAL A 182 -12.78 6.72 -7.65
C VAL A 182 -14.29 6.83 -7.35
N SER A 183 -14.69 7.48 -6.26
CA SER A 183 -16.10 7.59 -5.87
C SER A 183 -16.95 8.51 -6.75
N GLY A 184 -16.33 9.34 -7.61
CA GLY A 184 -17.03 10.40 -8.35
C GLY A 184 -17.60 11.51 -7.46
N LYS A 185 -17.27 11.53 -6.16
CA LYS A 185 -17.79 12.48 -5.19
C LYS A 185 -17.28 13.90 -5.39
N PHE A 186 -16.12 14.06 -6.04
CA PHE A 186 -15.47 15.36 -6.23
C PHE A 186 -15.40 15.75 -7.72
N PRO A 187 -15.44 17.06 -8.04
CA PRO A 187 -15.24 17.54 -9.41
C PRO A 187 -13.88 17.07 -9.97
N PRO A 188 -13.74 16.86 -11.29
CA PRO A 188 -12.46 16.49 -11.89
C PRO A 188 -11.41 17.60 -11.68
N ILE A 189 -10.14 17.20 -11.48
CA ILE A 189 -9.02 18.15 -11.55
C ILE A 189 -8.78 18.41 -13.03
N SER A 190 -8.99 19.64 -13.49
CA SER A 190 -8.48 20.08 -14.78
C SER A 190 -6.97 20.31 -14.67
N ASP A 191 -6.21 19.69 -15.57
CA ASP A 191 -4.76 19.90 -15.74
C ASP A 191 -4.45 21.31 -16.27
#